data_AF-A0A1E4T1K7-F1
#
_entry.id   AF-A0A1E4T1K7-F1
#
_cell.length_a   1.000
_cell.length_b   1.000
_cell.length_c   1.000
_cell.angle_alpha   90.00
_cell.angle_beta   90.00
_cell.angle_gamma   90.00
#
_symmetry.space_group_name_H-M   'P 1'
#
loop_
_entity.id
_entity.type
_entity.pdbx_description
1 polymer ?
#
loop_
_entity_poly.entity_id
_entity_poly.type
_entity_poly.pdbx_seq_one_letter_code
_entity_poly.pdbx_strand_id
1 'polypeptide(L)'
;MAVKNQNMFVFIAIAISIFNTLQFLFCITHKHHSFTGMNTGSVTSARQSAMRAFLRRPKSKNARQQPVLVKQPIKLKKVGKKSKGVFKWLYSISLLIFSMLLLALNAVIPIDAIVKSKTSSNLAVNAIIIVIACAVFLTCSGVIYIFRILVLKKYLQDIPKAYIPITPKDISKRESDFIYSEMLRSEKIRRLARPNTYVNHPSLYHSYEVEKLLDHELAKSGTRTDYEKQNEMLIKLPNNLIYENVVRAIGEDIKYRKLLTIKKTFQVKVGKNQTLRSILVQKFDLISHELVDDDFKILYDFLNHYEKLRFSGEAITYDDFIKFLKLWDHIINLIYKYKV
;
A
#
# COMPACT_ATOMS: atom_id res chain seq x y z
N MET A 1 -25.59 -24.75 40.51
CA MET A 1 -25.17 -25.15 39.16
C MET A 1 -24.71 -23.99 38.27
N ALA A 2 -25.24 -22.77 38.41
CA ALA A 2 -24.89 -21.63 37.54
C ALA A 2 -23.39 -21.18 37.59
N VAL A 3 -22.73 -21.31 38.74
CA VAL A 3 -21.32 -20.87 38.92
C VAL A 3 -20.31 -21.76 38.17
N LYS A 4 -20.64 -23.03 37.89
CA LYS A 4 -19.73 -23.96 37.20
C LYS A 4 -19.59 -23.62 35.70
N ASN A 5 -20.61 -23.03 35.10
CA ASN A 5 -20.58 -22.61 33.69
C ASN A 5 -19.79 -21.31 33.48
N GLN A 6 -19.81 -20.37 34.43
CA GLN A 6 -19.07 -19.11 34.28
C GLN A 6 -17.56 -19.32 34.18
N ASN A 7 -16.99 -20.24 34.98
CA ASN A 7 -15.56 -20.53 34.93
C ASN A 7 -15.15 -21.13 33.57
N MET A 8 -15.97 -22.02 33.00
CA MET A 8 -15.71 -22.62 31.69
C MET A 8 -15.72 -21.60 30.55
N PHE A 9 -16.64 -20.63 30.58
CA PHE A 9 -16.68 -19.54 29.59
C PHE A 9 -15.46 -18.62 29.68
N VAL A 10 -14.97 -18.33 30.89
CA VAL A 10 -13.76 -17.52 31.08
C VAL A 10 -12.52 -18.24 30.51
N PHE A 11 -12.38 -19.55 30.73
CA PHE A 11 -11.29 -20.34 30.14
C PHE A 11 -11.33 -20.36 28.61
N ILE A 12 -12.51 -20.52 28.00
CA ILE A 12 -12.67 -20.48 26.55
C ILE A 12 -12.34 -19.09 25.99
N ALA A 13 -12.79 -18.02 26.66
CA ALA A 13 -12.50 -16.66 26.24
C ALA A 13 -11.00 -16.32 26.31
N ILE A 14 -10.30 -16.78 27.34
CA ILE A 14 -8.84 -16.62 27.48
C ILE A 14 -8.11 -17.41 26.38
N ALA A 15 -8.50 -18.66 26.13
CA ALA A 15 -7.90 -19.48 25.07
C ALA A 15 -8.10 -18.84 23.68
N ILE A 16 -9.28 -18.31 23.38
CA ILE A 16 -9.58 -17.61 22.13
C ILE A 16 -8.80 -16.29 22.02
N SER A 17 -8.69 -15.53 23.11
CA SER A 17 -7.93 -14.27 23.13
C SER A 17 -6.43 -14.50 22.89
N ILE A 18 -5.86 -15.55 23.48
CA ILE A 18 -4.47 -15.92 23.28
C ILE A 18 -4.24 -16.48 21.87
N PHE A 19 -5.17 -17.29 21.35
CA PHE A 19 -5.11 -17.77 19.97
C PHE A 19 -5.16 -16.62 18.96
N ASN A 20 -6.06 -15.64 19.18
CA ASN A 20 -6.20 -14.47 18.33
C ASN A 20 -4.99 -13.53 18.41
N THR A 21 -4.39 -13.33 19.60
CA THR A 21 -3.16 -12.51 19.74
C THR A 21 -1.95 -13.19 19.10
N LEU A 22 -1.83 -14.52 19.18
CA LEU A 22 -0.83 -15.30 18.45
C LEU A 22 -1.06 -15.22 16.94
N GLN A 23 -2.31 -15.27 16.48
CA GLN A 23 -2.65 -15.10 15.06
C GLN A 23 -2.39 -13.67 14.57
N PHE A 24 -2.59 -12.65 15.42
CA PHE A 24 -2.31 -11.25 15.09
C PHE A 24 -0.80 -10.98 15.02
N LEU A 25 0.00 -11.51 15.95
CA LEU A 25 1.47 -11.50 15.86
C LEU A 25 1.96 -12.26 14.61
N PHE A 26 1.28 -13.34 14.24
CA PHE A 26 1.53 -14.10 13.01
C PHE A 26 1.24 -13.26 11.75
N CYS A 27 0.14 -12.49 11.73
CA CYS A 27 -0.22 -11.66 10.59
C CYS A 27 0.75 -10.48 10.40
N ILE A 28 1.26 -9.89 11.48
CA ILE A 28 2.25 -8.81 11.44
C ILE A 28 3.62 -9.33 10.94
N THR A 29 4.01 -10.55 11.33
CA THR A 29 5.29 -11.14 10.89
C THR A 29 5.24 -11.69 9.46
N HIS A 30 4.09 -12.21 9.00
CA HIS A 30 3.92 -12.71 7.62
C HIS A 30 3.83 -11.57 6.57
N LYS A 31 3.28 -10.41 6.94
CA LYS A 31 3.20 -9.24 6.06
C LYS A 31 4.58 -8.67 5.67
N HIS A 32 5.65 -9.07 6.37
CA HIS A 32 7.02 -8.68 6.05
C HIS A 32 7.72 -9.58 5.01
N HIS A 33 7.15 -10.74 4.67
CA HIS A 33 7.72 -11.69 3.70
C HIS A 33 6.88 -11.88 2.43
N SER A 34 5.63 -11.42 2.41
CA SER A 34 4.76 -11.44 1.22
C SER A 34 4.85 -10.13 0.43
N PHE A 35 6.02 -9.83 -0.12
CA PHE A 35 6.16 -8.87 -1.23
C PHE A 35 7.04 -9.44 -2.34
N THR A 36 6.78 -10.69 -2.71
CA THR A 36 7.20 -11.29 -3.98
C THR A 36 6.14 -12.30 -4.40
N GLY A 37 5.00 -11.79 -4.90
CA GLY A 37 4.03 -12.61 -5.61
C GLY A 37 4.55 -12.91 -7.01
N MET A 38 5.35 -13.97 -7.18
CA MET A 38 5.48 -14.65 -8.46
C MET A 38 4.29 -15.59 -8.59
N ASN A 39 3.35 -15.16 -9.43
CA ASN A 39 2.22 -15.95 -9.88
C ASN A 39 2.75 -17.03 -10.83
N THR A 40 3.07 -18.22 -10.33
CA THR A 40 3.36 -19.40 -11.17
C THR A 40 2.05 -20.04 -11.60
N GLY A 41 1.36 -19.39 -12.55
CA GLY A 41 0.36 -20.06 -13.36
C GLY A 41 1.07 -21.00 -14.32
N SER A 42 0.72 -22.28 -14.27
CA SER A 42 1.14 -23.33 -15.20
C SER A 42 0.80 -22.96 -16.65
N VAL A 43 1.79 -22.45 -17.38
CA VAL A 43 1.73 -22.32 -18.85
C VAL A 43 2.92 -23.07 -19.44
N THR A 44 2.89 -24.40 -19.29
CA THR A 44 3.88 -25.32 -19.84
C THR A 44 3.30 -25.99 -21.07
N SER A 45 3.68 -25.51 -22.26
CA SER A 45 3.84 -26.28 -23.49
C SER A 45 4.12 -25.35 -24.68
N ALA A 46 3.31 -24.31 -24.88
CA ALA A 46 3.45 -23.42 -26.06
C ALA A 46 4.66 -22.47 -25.99
N ARG A 47 5.05 -22.02 -24.79
CA ARG A 47 6.12 -21.01 -24.60
C ARG A 47 7.53 -21.59 -24.79
N GLN A 48 7.74 -22.88 -24.51
CA GLN A 48 9.02 -23.55 -24.76
C GLN A 48 9.31 -23.73 -26.25
N SER A 49 8.28 -23.93 -27.09
CA SER A 49 8.43 -24.03 -28.54
C SER A 49 8.75 -22.68 -29.19
N ALA A 50 8.14 -21.58 -28.73
CA ALA A 50 8.46 -20.23 -29.20
C ALA A 50 9.88 -19.78 -28.79
N MET A 51 10.35 -20.18 -27.61
CA MET A 51 11.68 -19.82 -27.11
C MET A 51 12.81 -20.57 -27.84
N ARG A 52 12.56 -21.80 -28.33
CA ARG A 52 13.49 -22.51 -29.22
C ARG A 52 13.57 -21.90 -30.62
N ALA A 53 12.47 -21.32 -31.13
CA ALA A 53 12.47 -20.63 -32.41
C ALA A 53 13.26 -19.30 -32.36
N PHE A 54 13.20 -18.57 -31.24
CA PHE A 54 13.94 -17.30 -31.08
C PHE A 54 15.46 -17.49 -30.96
N LEU A 55 15.93 -18.65 -30.49
CA LEU A 55 17.37 -18.96 -30.39
C LEU A 55 18.00 -19.41 -31.72
N ARG A 56 17.22 -19.59 -32.79
CA ARG A 56 17.73 -19.78 -34.16
C ARG A 56 17.82 -18.44 -34.89
N ARG A 57 18.61 -17.49 -34.39
CA ARG A 57 19.05 -16.37 -35.24
C ARG A 57 20.21 -16.85 -36.12
N PRO A 58 20.15 -16.63 -37.44
CA PRO A 58 21.27 -16.93 -38.32
C PRO A 58 22.47 -16.05 -37.90
N LYS A 59 23.63 -16.69 -37.74
CA LYS A 59 24.90 -15.99 -37.52
C LYS A 59 25.15 -15.09 -38.72
N SER A 60 24.93 -13.79 -38.56
CA SER A 60 25.44 -12.78 -39.48
C SER A 60 26.96 -12.85 -39.47
N LYS A 61 27.52 -13.44 -40.51
CA LYS A 61 28.95 -13.42 -40.82
C LYS A 61 29.23 -12.05 -41.43
N ASN A 62 29.42 -11.01 -40.59
CA ASN A 62 30.21 -9.81 -40.90
C ASN A 62 30.03 -8.77 -39.79
N ALA A 63 30.94 -8.79 -38.82
CA ALA A 63 31.43 -7.62 -38.11
C ALA A 63 32.51 -8.11 -37.12
N ARG A 64 33.77 -8.16 -37.59
CA ARG A 64 34.92 -8.12 -36.68
C ARG A 64 34.95 -6.72 -36.06
N GLN A 65 34.23 -6.54 -34.97
CA GLN A 65 34.60 -5.57 -33.96
C GLN A 65 35.01 -6.38 -32.74
N GLN A 66 36.32 -6.46 -32.52
CA GLN A 66 36.85 -6.99 -31.28
C GLN A 66 36.29 -6.11 -30.16
N PRO A 67 35.57 -6.66 -29.16
CA PRO A 67 35.22 -5.88 -28.00
C PRO A 67 36.52 -5.55 -27.28
N VAL A 68 36.89 -4.27 -27.27
CA VAL A 68 37.96 -3.75 -26.42
C VAL A 68 37.53 -4.05 -24.98
N LEU A 69 38.07 -5.12 -24.43
CA LEU A 69 37.78 -5.60 -23.09
C LEU A 69 38.51 -4.66 -22.13
N VAL A 70 37.90 -3.51 -21.86
CA VAL A 70 38.40 -2.57 -20.87
C VAL A 70 38.30 -3.28 -19.52
N LYS A 71 39.42 -3.87 -19.08
CA LYS A 71 39.61 -4.38 -17.71
C LYS A 71 39.55 -3.20 -16.74
N GLN A 72 38.36 -2.73 -16.42
CA GLN A 72 38.20 -1.88 -15.25
C GLN A 72 37.96 -2.79 -14.05
N PRO A 73 38.91 -2.91 -13.10
CA PRO A 73 38.60 -3.55 -11.84
C PRO A 73 37.45 -2.76 -11.22
N ILE A 74 36.31 -3.43 -11.01
CA ILE A 74 35.17 -2.86 -10.32
C ILE A 74 35.65 -2.55 -8.90
N LYS A 75 36.11 -1.32 -8.68
CA LYS A 75 36.30 -0.77 -7.34
C LYS A 75 34.90 -0.60 -6.78
N LEU A 76 34.40 -1.64 -6.11
CA LEU A 76 33.18 -1.56 -5.31
C LEU A 76 33.40 -0.42 -4.32
N LYS A 77 32.83 0.76 -4.64
CA LYS A 77 32.81 1.89 -3.74
C LYS A 77 32.12 1.38 -2.48
N LYS A 78 32.86 1.30 -1.36
CA LYS A 78 32.28 0.95 -0.06
C LYS A 78 31.12 1.91 0.18
N VAL A 79 29.91 1.47 -0.10
CA VAL A 79 28.70 2.22 0.21
C VAL A 79 28.74 2.36 1.72
N GLY A 80 28.92 3.61 2.18
CA GLY A 80 29.03 3.90 3.60
C GLY A 80 27.87 3.21 4.31
N LYS A 81 28.19 2.28 5.22
CA LYS A 81 27.24 1.64 6.12
C LYS A 81 26.62 2.75 6.96
N LYS A 82 25.56 3.41 6.48
CA LYS A 82 24.69 4.20 7.37
C LYS A 82 24.29 3.26 8.51
N SER A 83 24.49 3.71 9.75
CA SER A 83 24.30 2.91 10.96
C SER A 83 22.86 2.40 11.06
N LYS A 84 22.60 1.26 10.42
CA LYS A 84 21.36 0.49 10.60
C LYS A 84 21.32 -0.18 11.98
N GLY A 85 22.38 -0.04 12.78
CA GLY A 85 22.50 -0.62 14.11
C GLY A 85 21.51 0.00 15.10
N VAL A 86 21.39 1.33 15.10
CA VAL A 86 20.55 2.03 16.08
C VAL A 86 19.07 1.70 15.89
N PHE A 87 18.55 1.74 14.66
CA PHE A 87 17.16 1.37 14.39
C PHE A 87 16.86 -0.11 14.69
N LYS A 88 17.80 -1.02 14.41
CA LYS A 88 17.66 -2.43 14.76
C LYS A 88 17.66 -2.64 16.28
N TRP A 89 18.50 -1.90 16.98
CA TRP A 89 18.62 -1.98 18.43
C TRP A 89 17.38 -1.43 19.14
N LEU A 90 16.89 -0.26 18.72
CA LEU A 90 15.64 0.33 19.22
C LEU A 90 14.44 -0.59 18.97
N TYR A 91 14.36 -1.19 17.77
CA TYR A 91 13.31 -2.15 17.45
C TYR A 91 13.40 -3.44 18.29
N SER A 92 14.61 -3.93 18.54
CA SER A 92 14.81 -5.11 19.38
C SER A 92 14.40 -4.86 20.84
N ILE A 93 14.71 -3.68 21.38
CA ILE A 93 14.36 -3.31 22.74
C ILE A 93 12.86 -3.07 22.88
N SER A 94 12.24 -2.35 21.94
CA SER A 94 10.80 -2.12 21.99
C SER A 94 10.01 -3.42 21.93
N LEU A 95 10.47 -4.38 21.11
CA LEU A 95 9.88 -5.71 21.03
C LEU A 95 10.07 -6.51 22.34
N LEU A 96 11.23 -6.42 22.97
CA LEU A 96 11.49 -7.06 24.26
C LEU A 96 10.60 -6.49 25.37
N ILE A 97 10.47 -5.17 25.45
CA ILE A 97 9.60 -4.48 26.42
C ILE A 97 8.15 -4.90 26.21
N PHE A 98 7.67 -4.89 24.96
CA PHE A 98 6.31 -5.29 24.64
C PHE A 98 6.05 -6.77 24.98
N SER A 99 7.03 -7.64 24.72
CA SER A 99 6.97 -9.06 25.09
C SER A 99 6.88 -9.26 26.60
N MET A 100 7.69 -8.55 27.39
CA MET A 100 7.64 -8.60 28.85
C MET A 100 6.30 -8.09 29.39
N LEU A 101 5.75 -7.02 28.82
CA LEU A 101 4.47 -6.46 29.22
C LEU A 101 3.31 -7.43 28.92
N LEU A 102 3.32 -8.08 27.75
CA LEU A 102 2.36 -9.13 27.44
C LEU A 102 2.48 -10.34 28.37
N LEU A 103 3.71 -10.73 28.74
CA LEU A 103 3.92 -11.84 29.66
C LEU A 103 3.41 -11.50 31.07
N ALA A 104 3.64 -10.27 31.54
CA ALA A 104 3.09 -9.77 32.80
C ALA A 104 1.54 -9.74 32.77
N LEU A 105 0.93 -9.23 31.70
CA LEU A 105 -0.53 -9.22 31.55
C LEU A 105 -1.14 -10.63 31.52
N ASN A 106 -0.47 -11.58 30.86
CA ASN A 106 -0.90 -12.98 30.86
C ASN A 106 -0.79 -13.63 32.25
N ALA A 107 0.15 -13.19 33.09
CA ALA A 107 0.29 -13.68 34.46
C ALA A 107 -0.78 -13.11 35.42
N VAL A 108 -1.35 -11.94 35.14
CA VAL A 108 -2.43 -11.36 35.96
C VAL A 108 -3.67 -12.25 35.98
N ILE A 109 -4.00 -12.90 34.86
CA ILE A 109 -5.19 -13.74 34.71
C ILE A 109 -5.20 -14.94 35.68
N PRO A 110 -4.16 -15.81 35.73
CA PRO A 110 -4.14 -16.91 36.70
C PRO A 110 -4.04 -16.41 38.15
N ILE A 111 -3.35 -15.28 38.40
CA ILE A 111 -3.29 -14.68 39.74
C ILE A 111 -4.69 -14.27 40.22
N ASP A 112 -5.47 -13.60 39.36
CA ASP A 112 -6.85 -13.21 39.67
C ASP A 112 -7.76 -14.44 39.88
N ALA A 113 -7.59 -15.48 39.06
CA ALA A 113 -8.32 -16.74 39.23
C ALA A 113 -7.99 -17.43 40.57
N ILE A 114 -6.72 -17.41 40.99
CA ILE A 114 -6.29 -17.93 42.30
C ILE A 114 -6.92 -17.13 43.43
N VAL A 115 -6.92 -15.79 43.36
CA VAL A 115 -7.51 -14.93 44.39
C VAL A 115 -9.02 -15.18 44.50
N LYS A 116 -9.75 -15.26 43.39
CA LYS A 116 -11.19 -15.57 43.37
C LYS A 116 -11.50 -16.97 43.88
N SER A 117 -10.61 -17.94 43.67
CA SER A 117 -10.79 -19.30 44.19
C SER A 117 -10.77 -19.36 45.72
N LYS A 118 -10.11 -18.39 46.39
CA LYS A 118 -9.99 -18.33 47.86
C LYS A 118 -11.31 -18.17 48.61
N THR A 119 -12.33 -17.62 47.97
CA THR A 119 -13.63 -17.38 48.58
C THR A 119 -14.58 -18.59 48.45
N SER A 120 -14.19 -19.64 47.71
CA SER A 120 -15.02 -20.83 47.47
C SER A 120 -14.64 -21.99 48.41
N SER A 121 -15.64 -22.74 48.89
CA SER A 121 -15.44 -23.85 49.84
C SER A 121 -14.55 -25.00 49.33
N ASN A 122 -14.37 -25.11 48.02
CA ASN A 122 -13.52 -26.10 47.36
C ASN A 122 -12.22 -25.49 46.84
N LEU A 123 -11.52 -24.73 47.70
CA LEU A 123 -10.25 -24.05 47.42
C LEU A 123 -9.23 -24.95 46.72
N ALA A 124 -8.95 -26.12 47.33
CA ALA A 124 -7.87 -26.99 46.90
C ALA A 124 -8.10 -27.56 45.49
N VAL A 125 -9.33 -28.01 45.20
CA VAL A 125 -9.66 -28.60 43.90
C VAL A 125 -9.61 -27.55 42.79
N ASN A 126 -10.14 -26.36 43.04
CA ASN A 126 -10.15 -25.28 42.05
C ASN A 126 -8.72 -24.78 41.72
N ALA A 127 -7.85 -24.66 42.73
CA ALA A 127 -6.47 -24.24 42.54
C ALA A 127 -5.66 -25.28 41.73
N ILE A 128 -5.84 -26.58 42.01
CA ILE A 128 -5.15 -27.67 41.28
C ILE A 128 -5.53 -27.65 39.80
N ILE A 129 -6.81 -27.47 39.47
CA ILE A 129 -7.28 -27.43 38.08
C ILE A 129 -6.64 -26.25 37.32
N ILE A 130 -6.56 -25.07 37.93
CA ILE A 130 -5.94 -23.88 37.31
C ILE A 130 -4.45 -24.13 37.06
N VAL A 131 -3.73 -24.68 38.04
CA VAL A 131 -2.29 -24.98 37.90
C VAL A 131 -2.03 -25.99 36.78
N ILE A 132 -2.83 -27.06 36.71
CA ILE A 132 -2.73 -28.07 35.64
C ILE A 132 -3.04 -27.42 34.28
N ALA A 133 -4.09 -26.61 34.18
CA ALA A 133 -4.44 -25.92 32.93
C ALA A 133 -3.32 -24.97 32.47
N CYS A 134 -2.71 -24.21 33.39
CA CYS A 134 -1.55 -23.36 33.09
C CYS A 134 -0.33 -24.17 32.65
N ALA A 135 -0.04 -25.28 33.32
CA ALA A 135 1.08 -26.16 32.96
C ALA A 135 0.89 -26.75 31.55
N VAL A 136 -0.28 -27.32 31.26
CA VAL A 136 -0.61 -27.86 29.92
C VAL A 136 -0.54 -26.77 28.86
N PHE A 137 -1.08 -25.58 29.14
CA PHE A 137 -1.01 -24.44 28.22
C PHE A 137 0.43 -24.03 27.91
N LEU A 138 1.29 -23.88 28.93
CA LEU A 138 2.70 -23.53 28.74
C LEU A 138 3.45 -24.61 27.95
N THR A 139 3.20 -25.89 28.25
CA THR A 139 3.81 -27.01 27.51
C THR A 139 3.38 -27.01 26.05
N CYS A 140 2.08 -26.91 25.75
CA CYS A 140 1.58 -26.86 24.38
C CYS A 140 2.11 -25.65 23.61
N SER A 141 2.10 -24.46 24.23
CA SER A 141 2.66 -23.24 23.64
C SER A 141 4.16 -23.39 23.32
N GLY A 142 4.93 -23.99 24.25
CA GLY A 142 6.34 -24.29 24.05
C GLY A 142 6.59 -25.25 22.88
N VAL A 143 5.81 -26.32 22.78
CA VAL A 143 5.90 -27.29 21.66
C VAL A 143 5.60 -26.61 20.31
N ILE A 144 4.52 -25.83 20.23
CA ILE A 144 4.16 -25.09 19.01
C ILE A 144 5.28 -24.10 18.63
N TYR A 145 5.86 -23.41 19.62
CA TYR A 145 6.93 -22.46 19.39
C TYR A 145 8.21 -23.14 18.87
N ILE A 146 8.62 -24.25 19.48
CA ILE A 146 9.77 -25.05 19.01
C ILE A 146 9.51 -25.56 17.59
N PHE A 147 8.34 -26.14 17.32
CA PHE A 147 7.97 -26.61 15.99
C PHE A 147 8.07 -25.50 14.94
N ARG A 148 7.60 -24.30 15.27
CA ARG A 148 7.71 -23.13 14.40
C ARG A 148 9.16 -22.74 14.11
N ILE A 149 10.03 -22.74 15.11
CA ILE A 149 11.47 -22.48 14.93
C ILE A 149 12.08 -23.53 13.99
N LEU A 150 11.73 -24.81 14.18
CA LEU A 150 12.24 -25.91 13.35
C LEU A 150 11.76 -25.78 11.90
N VAL A 151 10.47 -25.50 11.68
CA VAL A 151 9.90 -25.29 10.34
C VAL A 151 10.52 -24.07 9.65
N LEU A 152 10.70 -22.95 10.36
CA LEU A 152 11.35 -21.77 9.79
C LEU A 152 12.81 -22.04 9.43
N LYS A 153 13.55 -22.76 10.30
CA LYS A 153 14.90 -23.21 9.98
C LYS A 153 14.91 -24.12 8.76
N LYS A 154 13.96 -25.04 8.65
CA LYS A 154 13.81 -25.91 7.48
C LYS A 154 13.56 -25.10 6.22
N TYR A 155 12.62 -24.15 6.22
CA TYR A 155 12.38 -23.28 5.07
C TYR A 155 13.59 -22.43 4.68
N LEU A 156 14.34 -21.92 5.67
CA LEU A 156 15.58 -21.19 5.41
C LEU A 156 16.71 -22.08 4.88
N GLN A 157 16.71 -23.37 5.24
CA GLN A 157 17.63 -24.37 4.70
C GLN A 157 17.22 -24.85 3.30
N ASP A 158 15.92 -24.91 3.03
CA ASP A 158 15.35 -25.24 1.72
C ASP A 158 15.57 -24.14 0.68
N ILE A 159 15.92 -22.91 1.07
CA ILE A 159 16.48 -21.92 0.15
C ILE A 159 17.82 -22.51 -0.33
N PRO A 160 17.92 -22.97 -1.58
CA PRO A 160 19.09 -23.70 -2.02
C PRO A 160 20.23 -22.70 -2.07
N LYS A 161 21.19 -22.86 -1.15
CA LYS A 161 22.36 -21.95 -1.02
C LYS A 161 23.15 -21.86 -2.33
N ALA A 162 22.99 -22.84 -3.23
CA ALA A 162 23.55 -22.84 -4.57
C ALA A 162 23.06 -21.69 -5.48
N TYR A 163 21.88 -21.09 -5.22
CA TYR A 163 21.36 -19.99 -6.05
C TYR A 163 21.75 -18.59 -5.58
N ILE A 164 22.44 -18.48 -4.44
CA ILE A 164 22.90 -17.20 -3.90
C ILE A 164 24.42 -17.32 -3.75
N PRO A 165 25.21 -16.72 -4.66
CA PRO A 165 26.67 -16.74 -4.51
C PRO A 165 27.03 -15.91 -3.26
N ILE A 166 27.39 -16.59 -2.17
CA ILE A 166 27.81 -15.97 -0.90
C ILE A 166 29.33 -15.81 -0.90
N THR A 167 30.03 -16.77 -1.49
CA THR A 167 31.48 -16.86 -1.57
C THR A 167 31.95 -16.55 -2.99
N PRO A 168 33.11 -15.88 -3.19
CA PRO A 168 33.70 -15.70 -4.53
C PRO A 168 34.09 -17.01 -5.25
N LYS A 169 33.97 -18.16 -4.57
CA LYS A 169 34.14 -19.50 -5.15
C LYS A 169 32.84 -20.11 -5.70
N ASP A 170 31.68 -19.58 -5.30
CA ASP A 170 30.37 -20.15 -5.64
C ASP A 170 29.98 -19.87 -7.10
N ILE A 171 30.63 -18.89 -7.73
CA ILE A 171 30.43 -18.53 -9.12
C ILE A 171 31.80 -18.36 -9.79
N SER A 172 31.95 -18.90 -10.99
CA SER A 172 33.19 -18.69 -11.74
C SER A 172 33.29 -17.22 -12.14
N LYS A 173 34.53 -16.71 -12.23
CA LYS A 173 34.78 -15.32 -12.67
C LYS A 173 34.09 -15.00 -14.01
N ARG A 174 34.03 -15.98 -14.91
CA ARG A 174 33.35 -15.85 -16.21
C ARG A 174 31.85 -15.59 -16.06
N GLU A 175 31.18 -16.35 -15.20
CA GLU A 175 29.74 -16.20 -14.97
C GLU A 175 29.43 -14.91 -14.21
N SER A 176 30.25 -14.53 -13.23
CA SER A 176 30.09 -13.24 -12.54
C SER A 176 30.26 -12.06 -13.50
N ASP A 177 31.26 -12.12 -14.38
CA ASP A 177 31.50 -11.09 -15.38
C ASP A 177 30.33 -11.03 -16.38
N PHE A 178 29.77 -12.19 -16.77
CA PHE A 178 28.59 -12.27 -17.63
C PHE A 178 27.36 -11.62 -16.99
N ILE A 179 27.02 -12.00 -15.75
CA ILE A 179 25.89 -11.42 -15.00
C ILE A 179 26.07 -9.91 -14.88
N TYR A 180 27.26 -9.46 -14.51
CA TYR A 180 27.56 -8.03 -14.39
C TYR A 180 27.39 -7.30 -15.73
N SER A 181 27.84 -7.90 -16.83
CA SER A 181 27.68 -7.34 -18.17
C SER A 181 26.20 -7.23 -18.59
N GLU A 182 25.37 -8.22 -18.23
CA GLU A 182 23.93 -8.21 -18.49
C GLU A 182 23.19 -7.21 -17.59
N MET A 183 23.62 -7.02 -16.34
CA MET A 183 23.11 -5.97 -15.47
C MET A 183 23.42 -4.58 -16.03
N LEU A 184 24.65 -4.35 -16.50
CA LEU A 184 25.04 -3.10 -17.15
C LEU A 184 24.27 -2.90 -18.47
N ARG A 185 24.08 -3.96 -19.27
CA ARG A 185 23.27 -3.92 -20.48
C ARG A 185 21.83 -3.53 -20.16
N SER A 186 21.24 -4.11 -19.13
CA SER A 186 19.87 -3.82 -18.68
C SER A 186 19.75 -2.40 -18.14
N GLU A 187 20.74 -1.91 -17.40
CA GLU A 187 20.78 -0.51 -16.97
C GLU A 187 20.87 0.43 -18.18
N LYS A 188 21.74 0.13 -19.14
CA LYS A 188 21.87 0.91 -20.37
C LYS A 188 20.56 0.94 -21.15
N ILE A 189 19.91 -0.22 -21.35
CA ILE A 189 18.59 -0.30 -22.00
C ILE A 189 17.57 0.53 -21.22
N ARG A 190 17.52 0.42 -19.89
CA ARG A 190 16.62 1.23 -19.06
C ARG A 190 16.87 2.73 -19.22
N ARG A 191 18.14 3.16 -19.28
CA ARG A 191 18.49 4.57 -19.50
C ARG A 191 18.10 5.05 -20.89
N LEU A 192 18.33 4.23 -21.91
CA LEU A 192 17.97 4.54 -23.31
C LEU A 192 16.46 4.50 -23.56
N ALA A 193 15.74 3.64 -22.83
CA ALA A 193 14.28 3.50 -22.90
C ALA A 193 13.55 4.53 -22.05
N ARG A 194 14.26 5.32 -21.22
CA ARG A 194 13.65 6.49 -20.60
C ARG A 194 13.31 7.49 -21.69
N PRO A 195 12.14 8.14 -21.64
CA PRO A 195 11.82 9.20 -22.57
C PRO A 195 12.89 10.30 -22.46
N ASN A 196 13.52 10.63 -23.59
CA ASN A 196 14.54 11.69 -23.68
C ASN A 196 13.92 13.09 -23.55
N THR A 197 12.61 13.19 -23.73
CA THR A 197 11.81 14.39 -23.62
C THR A 197 10.88 14.29 -22.42
N TYR A 198 10.43 15.45 -21.95
CA TYR A 198 9.35 15.51 -21.00
C TYR A 198 8.10 14.87 -21.60
N VAL A 199 7.49 13.91 -20.90
CA VAL A 199 6.25 13.28 -21.34
C VAL A 199 5.12 14.25 -21.02
N ASN A 200 4.82 15.16 -21.95
CA ASN A 200 3.61 15.95 -21.85
C ASN A 200 2.41 15.05 -22.21
N HIS A 201 1.52 14.85 -21.24
CA HIS A 201 0.27 14.13 -21.43
C HIS A 201 -0.87 15.00 -20.89
N PRO A 202 -1.95 15.23 -21.66
CA PRO A 202 -3.02 16.15 -21.26
C PRO A 202 -3.61 15.85 -19.87
N SER A 203 -3.73 14.57 -19.52
CA SER A 203 -4.29 14.12 -18.23
C SER A 203 -3.29 14.00 -17.08
N LEU A 204 -2.07 14.51 -17.25
CA LEU A 204 -1.02 14.46 -16.25
C LEU A 204 -0.54 15.88 -15.94
N TYR A 205 -0.71 16.31 -14.69
CA TYR A 205 -0.24 17.62 -14.25
C TYR A 205 1.27 17.65 -14.12
N HIS A 206 1.83 18.75 -14.60
CA HIS A 206 3.24 19.00 -14.65
C HIS A 206 3.53 20.44 -14.22
N SER A 207 4.17 20.60 -13.07
CA SER A 207 4.40 21.94 -12.51
C SER A 207 5.26 22.84 -13.41
N TYR A 208 6.16 22.24 -14.18
CA TYR A 208 7.06 22.94 -15.09
C TYR A 208 6.31 23.64 -16.24
N GLU A 209 5.24 23.06 -16.75
CA GLU A 209 4.50 23.66 -17.87
C GLU A 209 3.77 24.92 -17.44
N VAL A 210 3.23 24.88 -16.23
CA VAL A 210 2.56 25.99 -15.57
C VAL A 210 3.53 27.14 -15.27
N GLU A 211 4.72 26.82 -14.76
CA GLU A 211 5.79 27.80 -14.50
C GLU A 211 6.29 28.47 -15.79
N LYS A 212 6.46 27.68 -16.86
CA LYS A 212 6.86 28.19 -18.18
C LYS A 212 5.81 29.12 -18.81
N LEU A 213 4.52 28.81 -18.64
CA LEU A 213 3.43 29.68 -19.08
C LEU A 213 3.45 31.00 -18.32
N LEU A 214 3.67 30.94 -17.00
CA LEU A 214 3.78 32.11 -16.14
C LEU A 214 4.92 33.04 -16.59
N ASP A 215 6.11 32.48 -16.83
CA ASP A 215 7.28 33.24 -17.24
C ASP A 215 7.07 33.94 -18.60
N HIS A 216 6.38 33.28 -19.54
CA HIS A 216 6.07 33.84 -20.84
C HIS A 216 5.01 34.95 -20.77
N GLU A 217 4.02 34.82 -19.88
CA GLU A 217 3.05 35.90 -19.65
C GLU A 217 3.68 37.08 -18.92
N LEU A 218 4.51 36.83 -17.89
CA LEU A 218 5.27 37.86 -17.15
C LEU A 218 6.15 38.71 -18.07
N ALA A 219 6.72 38.10 -19.11
CA ALA A 219 7.51 38.81 -20.12
C ALA A 219 6.66 39.77 -20.99
N LYS A 220 5.35 39.53 -21.10
CA LYS A 220 4.41 40.42 -21.82
C LYS A 220 3.78 41.49 -20.92
N SER A 221 3.65 41.23 -19.62
CA SER A 221 3.02 42.08 -18.59
C SER A 221 3.68 43.40 -18.27
N GLY A 222 5.02 43.42 -18.29
CA GLY A 222 5.82 44.46 -17.65
C GLY A 222 5.80 44.50 -16.10
N THR A 223 4.83 43.92 -15.38
CA THR A 223 4.78 43.96 -13.90
C THR A 223 4.23 42.68 -13.26
N ARG A 224 4.94 42.18 -12.23
CA ARG A 224 4.66 40.90 -11.52
C ARG A 224 3.43 40.97 -10.61
N THR A 225 3.08 42.16 -10.14
CA THR A 225 2.03 42.41 -9.13
C THR A 225 0.60 42.38 -9.69
N ASP A 226 0.40 42.74 -10.96
CA ASP A 226 -0.94 42.72 -11.57
C ASP A 226 -1.33 41.30 -12.03
N TYR A 227 -0.32 40.46 -12.30
CA TYR A 227 -0.50 39.07 -12.72
C TYR A 227 -0.79 38.13 -11.55
N GLU A 228 -0.20 38.35 -10.38
CA GLU A 228 -0.53 37.56 -9.17
C GLU A 228 -1.98 37.77 -8.71
N LYS A 229 -2.56 38.95 -8.98
CA LYS A 229 -3.97 39.30 -8.71
C LYS A 229 -4.95 38.77 -9.76
N GLN A 230 -4.53 38.65 -11.04
CA GLN A 230 -5.35 38.03 -12.10
C GLN A 230 -5.24 36.50 -12.13
N ASN A 231 -4.10 35.94 -11.71
CA ASN A 231 -3.82 34.49 -11.69
C ASN A 231 -3.98 33.83 -10.31
N GLU A 232 -4.88 34.35 -9.45
CA GLU A 232 -5.45 33.58 -8.32
C GLU A 232 -6.08 32.24 -8.79
N MET A 233 -6.33 32.06 -10.09
CA MET A 233 -6.86 30.83 -10.68
C MET A 233 -5.83 29.73 -10.97
N LEU A 234 -4.54 30.00 -10.88
CA LEU A 234 -3.51 29.03 -11.25
C LEU A 234 -3.21 28.10 -10.07
N ILE A 235 -4.13 27.19 -9.82
CA ILE A 235 -4.06 26.27 -8.69
C ILE A 235 -2.83 25.37 -8.86
N LYS A 236 -1.85 25.53 -7.97
CA LYS A 236 -0.64 24.70 -7.93
C LYS A 236 -0.98 23.30 -7.44
N LEU A 237 -1.12 22.37 -8.38
CA LEU A 237 -1.39 20.96 -8.08
C LEU A 237 -0.08 20.19 -7.79
N PRO A 238 -0.15 19.04 -7.11
CA PRO A 238 1.01 18.16 -6.93
C PRO A 238 1.57 17.67 -8.27
N ASN A 239 2.89 17.62 -8.39
CA ASN A 239 3.53 17.18 -9.63
C ASN A 239 3.25 15.70 -9.92
N ASN A 240 3.04 15.35 -11.19
CA ASN A 240 2.61 14.02 -11.66
C ASN A 240 1.22 13.59 -11.18
N LEU A 241 0.32 14.55 -10.89
CA LEU A 241 -1.08 14.24 -10.59
C LEU A 241 -1.80 13.78 -11.86
N ILE A 242 -2.32 12.55 -11.85
CA ILE A 242 -3.15 12.03 -12.95
C ILE A 242 -4.60 12.42 -12.68
N TYR A 243 -5.18 13.29 -13.51
CA TYR A 243 -6.55 13.81 -13.32
C TYR A 243 -7.59 12.70 -13.29
N GLU A 244 -7.42 11.71 -14.18
CA GLU A 244 -8.34 10.57 -14.29
C GLU A 244 -8.43 9.80 -12.96
N ASN A 245 -7.32 9.63 -12.25
CA ASN A 245 -7.30 8.92 -10.97
C ASN A 245 -8.12 9.66 -9.90
N VAL A 246 -8.09 10.99 -9.90
CA VAL A 246 -8.85 11.82 -8.95
C VAL A 246 -10.35 11.70 -9.22
N VAL A 247 -10.76 11.87 -10.48
CA VAL A 247 -12.18 11.74 -10.88
C VAL A 247 -12.68 10.30 -10.65
N ARG A 248 -11.83 9.30 -10.92
CA ARG A 248 -12.10 7.88 -10.70
C ARG A 248 -12.29 7.55 -9.23
N ALA A 249 -11.48 8.13 -8.34
CA ALA A 249 -11.53 7.85 -6.91
C ALA A 249 -12.92 8.11 -6.30
N ILE A 250 -13.62 9.16 -6.74
CA ILE A 250 -14.99 9.47 -6.28
C ILE A 250 -15.96 8.34 -6.63
N GLY A 251 -15.88 7.82 -7.86
CA GLY A 251 -16.71 6.70 -8.29
C GLY A 251 -16.35 5.38 -7.57
N GLU A 252 -15.07 5.18 -7.25
CA GLU A 252 -14.59 4.02 -6.50
C GLU A 252 -15.06 4.03 -5.04
N ASP A 253 -15.06 5.20 -4.39
CA ASP A 253 -15.57 5.37 -3.03
C ASP A 253 -17.06 5.01 -2.96
N ILE A 254 -17.85 5.46 -3.93
CA ILE A 254 -19.28 5.10 -4.04
C ILE A 254 -19.44 3.59 -4.29
N LYS A 255 -18.72 3.03 -5.26
CA LYS A 255 -18.88 1.63 -5.69
C LYS A 255 -18.43 0.62 -4.63
N TYR A 256 -17.23 0.83 -4.07
CA TYR A 256 -16.58 -0.17 -3.20
C TYR A 256 -16.77 0.13 -1.72
N ARG A 257 -16.76 1.40 -1.32
CA ARG A 257 -16.90 1.77 0.09
C ARG A 257 -18.35 2.04 0.49
N LYS A 258 -19.25 2.24 -0.48
CA LYS A 258 -20.65 2.63 -0.25
C LYS A 258 -20.77 3.89 0.61
N LEU A 259 -19.78 4.77 0.48
CA LEU A 259 -19.62 5.98 1.26
C LEU A 259 -19.11 7.08 0.32
N LEU A 260 -19.76 8.24 0.34
CA LEU A 260 -19.25 9.43 -0.32
C LEU A 260 -18.60 10.31 0.75
N THR A 261 -17.28 10.47 0.67
CA THR A 261 -16.53 11.33 1.59
C THR A 261 -16.53 12.76 1.06
N ILE A 262 -17.25 13.65 1.73
CA ILE A 262 -17.37 15.07 1.35
C ILE A 262 -16.30 15.88 2.08
N LYS A 263 -16.16 15.66 3.39
CA LYS A 263 -15.05 16.17 4.23
C LYS A 263 -14.63 15.06 5.19
N LYS A 264 -13.45 15.20 5.83
CA LYS A 264 -12.96 14.21 6.82
C LYS A 264 -13.99 13.89 7.90
N THR A 265 -14.87 14.84 8.21
CA THR A 265 -15.91 14.76 9.24
C THR A 265 -17.31 14.42 8.70
N PHE A 266 -17.53 14.48 7.39
CA PHE A 266 -18.86 14.30 6.79
C PHE A 266 -18.84 13.25 5.68
N GLN A 267 -19.53 12.14 5.94
CA GLN A 267 -19.63 11.00 5.04
C GLN A 267 -21.10 10.66 4.82
N VAL A 268 -21.50 10.53 3.56
CA VAL A 268 -22.85 10.14 3.18
C VAL A 268 -22.86 8.65 2.88
N LYS A 269 -23.71 7.89 3.59
CA LYS A 269 -23.93 6.46 3.29
C LYS A 269 -24.69 6.32 1.99
N VAL A 270 -24.20 5.44 1.13
CA VAL A 270 -24.75 5.19 -0.20
C VAL A 270 -25.52 3.86 -0.20
N GLY A 271 -26.72 3.89 -0.78
CA GLY A 271 -27.55 2.72 -1.00
C GLY A 271 -26.97 1.74 -2.03
N LYS A 272 -27.57 0.55 -2.15
CA LYS A 272 -27.14 -0.42 -3.17
C LYS A 272 -27.43 0.15 -4.57
N ASN A 273 -26.45 0.05 -5.47
CA ASN A 273 -26.55 0.44 -6.88
C ASN A 273 -26.87 1.92 -7.16
N GLN A 274 -26.62 2.81 -6.19
CA GLN A 274 -26.74 4.25 -6.44
C GLN A 274 -25.51 4.79 -7.18
N THR A 275 -25.76 5.69 -8.12
CA THR A 275 -24.74 6.47 -8.85
C THR A 275 -24.51 7.82 -8.18
N LEU A 276 -23.38 8.49 -8.47
CA LEU A 276 -23.12 9.85 -7.97
C LEU A 276 -24.27 10.80 -8.31
N ARG A 277 -24.79 10.72 -9.55
CA ARG A 277 -25.97 11.47 -10.00
C ARG A 277 -27.16 11.25 -9.09
N SER A 278 -27.53 9.99 -8.85
CA SER A 278 -28.70 9.68 -8.00
C SER A 278 -28.54 10.17 -6.56
N ILE A 279 -27.32 10.10 -6.01
CA ILE A 279 -27.04 10.56 -4.64
C ILE A 279 -27.17 12.07 -4.55
N LEU A 280 -26.57 12.81 -5.49
CA LEU A 280 -26.60 14.26 -5.47
C LEU A 280 -28.00 14.80 -5.74
N VAL A 281 -28.73 14.26 -6.73
CA VAL A 281 -30.12 14.64 -6.98
C VAL A 281 -30.98 14.39 -5.75
N GLN A 282 -30.90 13.20 -5.13
CA GLN A 282 -31.64 12.90 -3.91
C GLN A 282 -31.31 13.88 -2.77
N LYS A 283 -30.04 14.27 -2.62
CA LYS A 283 -29.63 15.23 -1.58
C LYS A 283 -30.11 16.65 -1.88
N PHE A 284 -30.13 17.06 -3.14
CA PHE A 284 -30.63 18.37 -3.53
C PHE A 284 -32.16 18.45 -3.49
N ASP A 285 -32.87 17.37 -3.82
CA ASP A 285 -34.34 17.30 -3.69
C ASP A 285 -34.77 17.56 -2.23
N LEU A 286 -34.01 17.05 -1.25
CA LEU A 286 -34.25 17.29 0.17
C LEU A 286 -34.06 18.76 0.59
N ILE A 287 -33.28 19.54 -0.17
CA ILE A 287 -32.97 20.96 0.11
C ILE A 287 -33.71 21.87 -0.89
N SER A 288 -34.55 21.31 -1.77
CA SER A 288 -35.14 22.05 -2.89
C SER A 288 -35.91 23.31 -2.49
N HIS A 289 -36.47 23.36 -1.29
CA HIS A 289 -37.17 24.52 -0.73
C HIS A 289 -36.26 25.69 -0.32
N GLU A 290 -34.96 25.45 -0.13
CA GLU A 290 -33.98 26.43 0.37
C GLU A 290 -32.89 26.81 -0.66
N LEU A 291 -32.98 26.24 -1.87
CA LEU A 291 -32.04 26.47 -2.96
C LEU A 291 -32.56 27.54 -3.93
N VAL A 292 -31.62 28.24 -4.56
CA VAL A 292 -31.90 29.18 -5.65
C VAL A 292 -31.82 28.43 -6.98
N ASP A 293 -32.55 28.87 -8.01
CA ASP A 293 -32.54 28.24 -9.35
C ASP A 293 -31.11 28.09 -9.92
N ASP A 294 -30.21 29.02 -9.60
CA ASP A 294 -28.80 28.96 -10.00
C ASP A 294 -28.06 27.76 -9.40
N ASP A 295 -28.39 27.31 -8.19
CA ASP A 295 -27.75 26.17 -7.54
C ASP A 295 -28.06 24.86 -8.28
N PHE A 296 -29.30 24.72 -8.77
CA PHE A 296 -29.70 23.59 -9.60
C PHE A 296 -28.95 23.56 -10.92
N LYS A 297 -28.77 24.74 -11.56
CA LYS A 297 -27.97 24.85 -12.78
C LYS A 297 -26.53 24.39 -12.55
N ILE A 298 -25.90 24.82 -11.44
CA ILE A 298 -24.55 24.40 -11.07
C ILE A 298 -24.47 22.88 -10.85
N LEU A 299 -25.48 22.27 -10.21
CA LEU A 299 -25.55 20.82 -10.06
C LEU A 299 -25.60 20.10 -11.41
N TYR A 300 -26.46 20.54 -12.32
CA TYR A 300 -26.55 19.94 -13.66
C TYR A 300 -25.25 20.10 -14.45
N ASP A 301 -24.64 21.28 -14.40
CA ASP A 301 -23.34 21.56 -15.02
C ASP A 301 -22.24 20.66 -14.44
N PHE A 302 -22.21 20.47 -13.12
CA PHE A 302 -21.30 19.55 -12.46
C PHE A 302 -21.50 18.10 -12.92
N LEU A 303 -22.74 17.62 -12.90
CA LEU A 303 -23.05 16.23 -13.24
C LEU A 303 -22.69 15.90 -14.70
N ASN A 304 -23.05 16.79 -15.63
CA ASN A 304 -22.74 16.62 -17.04
C ASN A 304 -21.23 16.66 -17.27
N HIS A 305 -20.52 17.56 -16.58
CA HIS A 305 -19.07 17.65 -16.68
C HIS A 305 -18.38 16.42 -16.07
N TYR A 306 -18.83 15.93 -14.92
CA TYR A 306 -18.33 14.70 -14.30
C TYR A 306 -18.54 13.48 -15.21
N GLU A 307 -19.74 13.33 -15.79
CA GLU A 307 -20.04 12.21 -16.67
C GLU A 307 -19.21 12.25 -17.95
N LYS A 308 -19.02 13.44 -18.54
CA LYS A 308 -18.09 13.63 -19.64
C LYS A 308 -16.69 13.16 -19.23
N LEU A 309 -16.13 13.68 -18.14
CA LEU A 309 -14.79 13.32 -17.68
C LEU A 309 -14.62 11.83 -17.35
N ARG A 310 -15.68 11.18 -16.87
CA ARG A 310 -15.61 9.79 -16.40
C ARG A 310 -15.85 8.77 -17.51
N PHE A 311 -16.72 9.07 -18.46
CA PHE A 311 -17.27 8.09 -19.39
C PHE A 311 -17.02 8.43 -20.88
N SER A 312 -16.55 9.63 -21.22
CA SER A 312 -16.27 9.97 -22.63
C SER A 312 -15.13 9.14 -23.24
N GLY A 313 -14.18 8.70 -22.41
CA GLY A 313 -12.93 8.08 -22.88
C GLY A 313 -11.92 9.08 -23.45
N GLU A 314 -12.23 10.37 -23.44
CA GLU A 314 -11.33 11.44 -23.86
C GLU A 314 -10.29 11.76 -22.78
N ALA A 315 -9.13 12.25 -23.19
CA ALA A 315 -8.11 12.71 -22.25
C ALA A 315 -8.59 13.98 -21.53
N ILE A 316 -8.59 13.94 -20.19
CA ILE A 316 -8.95 15.08 -19.34
C ILE A 316 -7.89 16.17 -19.49
N THR A 317 -8.29 17.40 -19.84
CA THR A 317 -7.39 18.56 -19.91
C THR A 317 -7.25 19.26 -18.55
N TYR A 318 -6.25 20.13 -18.40
CA TYR A 318 -6.09 20.94 -17.18
C TYR A 318 -7.33 21.80 -16.90
N ASP A 319 -7.83 22.51 -17.92
CA ASP A 319 -8.97 23.41 -17.76
C ASP A 319 -10.24 22.66 -17.37
N ASP A 320 -10.48 21.49 -18.00
CA ASP A 320 -11.59 20.64 -17.61
C ASP A 320 -11.44 20.15 -16.17
N PHE A 321 -10.23 19.79 -15.75
CA PHE A 321 -9.98 19.34 -14.39
C PHE A 321 -10.16 20.46 -13.36
N ILE A 322 -9.69 21.69 -13.64
CA ILE A 322 -9.90 22.85 -12.78
C ILE A 322 -11.38 23.22 -12.70
N LYS A 323 -12.09 23.22 -13.83
CA LYS A 323 -13.55 23.41 -13.86
C LYS A 323 -14.26 22.38 -12.99
N PHE A 324 -13.85 21.10 -13.10
CA PHE A 324 -14.35 20.03 -12.26
C PHE A 324 -14.12 20.30 -10.77
N LEU A 325 -12.91 20.69 -10.36
CA LEU A 325 -12.61 21.00 -8.96
C LEU A 325 -13.42 22.18 -8.42
N LYS A 326 -13.59 23.25 -9.21
CA LYS A 326 -14.40 24.42 -8.83
C LYS A 326 -15.87 24.06 -8.62
N LEU A 327 -16.45 23.33 -9.57
CA LEU A 327 -17.83 22.86 -9.47
C LEU A 327 -18.01 21.90 -8.28
N TRP A 328 -17.07 20.97 -8.09
CA TRP A 328 -17.09 20.04 -6.96
C TRP A 328 -17.02 20.74 -5.60
N ASP A 329 -16.13 21.72 -5.45
CA ASP A 329 -16.02 22.51 -4.22
C ASP A 329 -17.32 23.25 -3.91
N HIS A 330 -17.95 23.85 -4.93
CA HIS A 330 -19.25 24.52 -4.77
C HIS A 330 -20.35 23.55 -4.30
N ILE A 331 -20.47 22.38 -4.94
CA ILE A 331 -21.43 21.35 -4.54
C ILE A 331 -21.17 20.84 -3.11
N ILE A 332 -19.91 20.60 -2.75
CA ILE A 332 -19.53 20.22 -1.38
C ILE A 332 -19.96 21.28 -0.38
N ASN A 333 -19.70 22.55 -0.68
CA ASN A 333 -20.02 23.65 0.22
C ASN A 333 -21.54 23.83 0.39
N LEU A 334 -22.33 23.65 -0.68
CA LEU A 334 -23.80 23.61 -0.60
C LEU A 334 -24.27 22.46 0.31
N ILE A 335 -23.86 21.22 0.05
CA ILE A 335 -24.27 20.07 0.87
C ILE A 335 -23.87 20.27 2.35
N TYR A 336 -22.68 20.81 2.59
CA TYR A 336 -22.19 21.08 3.94
C TYR A 336 -22.97 22.18 4.65
N LYS A 337 -23.32 23.27 3.95
CA LYS A 337 -24.10 24.40 4.50
C LYS A 337 -25.43 23.93 5.06
N TYR A 338 -26.11 23.05 4.34
CA TYR A 338 -27.43 22.53 4.72
C TYR A 338 -27.36 21.24 5.57
N LYS A 339 -26.16 20.70 5.81
CA LYS A 339 -25.89 19.50 6.64
C LYS A 339 -26.76 18.26 6.29
N VAL A 340 -27.07 18.07 5.00
CA VAL A 340 -27.97 16.99 4.55
C VAL A 340 -27.28 15.68 4.22
#